data_AF-A0AAW1CFQ7-F1
#
_entry.id   AF-A0AAW1CFQ7-F1
#
_cell.length_a   1.000
_cell.length_b   1.000
_cell.length_c   1.000
_cell.angle_alpha   90.00
_cell.angle_beta   90.00
_cell.angle_gamma   90.00
#
_symmetry.space_group_name_H-M   'P 1'
#
loop_
_entity.id
_entity.type
_entity.pdbx_description
1 polymer ?
#
loop_
_entity_poly.entity_id
_entity_poly.type
_entity_poly.pdbx_seq_one_letter_code
_entity_poly.pdbx_strand_id
1 'polypeptide(L)' 'MLKEVVEEDCAGCHSRITDRFYLLAVDRQWHLGCLQCSECKLSLDTEVTCYSRHGNIYCKHDYYRYVSL' A
#
# COMPACT_ATOMS: atom_id res chain seq x y z
N MET A 1 -10.43 4.75 26.48
CA MET A 1 -10.30 4.75 25.00
C MET A 1 -9.47 3.53 24.63
N LEU A 2 -10.10 2.35 24.67
CA LEU A 2 -9.46 1.10 24.25
C LEU A 2 -9.38 1.19 22.73
N LYS A 3 -8.18 1.40 22.17
CA LYS A 3 -7.98 1.14 20.73
C LYS A 3 -8.11 -0.36 20.57
N GLU A 4 -9.19 -0.82 19.94
CA GLU A 4 -9.31 -2.20 19.49
C GLU A 4 -8.04 -2.52 18.68
N VAL A 5 -7.35 -3.59 19.09
CA VAL A 5 -6.28 -4.18 18.29
C VAL A 5 -6.99 -4.82 17.10
N VAL A 6 -7.25 -4.04 16.05
CA VAL A 6 -7.72 -4.58 14.79
C VAL A 6 -6.55 -5.41 14.27
N GLU A 7 -6.72 -6.72 14.13
CA GLU A 7 -5.80 -7.52 13.32
C GLU A 7 -5.85 -6.90 11.92
N GLU A 8 -4.85 -6.09 11.58
CA GLU A 8 -4.87 -5.27 10.36
C GLU A 8 -4.83 -6.21 9.14
N ASP A 9 -5.92 -6.25 8.38
CA ASP A 9 -5.97 -6.96 7.11
C ASP A 9 -5.10 -6.25 6.06
N CYS A 10 -4.66 -6.98 5.04
CA CYS A 10 -3.90 -6.40 3.95
C CYS A 10 -4.70 -5.26 3.30
N ALA A 11 -4.14 -4.05 3.29
CA ALA A 11 -4.82 -2.86 2.77
C ALA A 11 -5.14 -2.92 1.25
N GLY A 12 -4.47 -3.81 0.51
CA GLY A 12 -4.72 -4.02 -0.92
C GLY A 12 -5.81 -5.04 -1.26
N CYS A 13 -5.96 -6.12 -0.48
CA CYS A 13 -6.90 -7.21 -0.78
C CYS A 13 -7.95 -7.47 0.31
N HIS A 14 -7.84 -6.79 1.46
CA HIS A 14 -8.72 -6.91 2.63
C HIS A 14 -8.79 -8.31 3.24
N SER A 15 -7.79 -9.15 2.95
CA SER A 15 -7.62 -10.46 3.59
C SER A 15 -6.52 -10.40 4.64
N ARG A 16 -6.67 -11.21 5.69
CA ARG A 16 -5.64 -11.42 6.71
C ARG A 16 -4.32 -11.84 6.06
N ILE A 17 -3.23 -11.23 6.51
CA ILE A 17 -1.88 -11.63 6.11
C ILE A 17 -1.45 -12.84 6.93
N THR A 18 -1.24 -13.98 6.25
CA THR A 18 -0.71 -15.21 6.87
C THR A 18 0.72 -15.51 6.44
N ASP A 19 1.27 -14.71 5.53
CA ASP A 19 2.62 -14.84 5.00
C ASP A 19 3.68 -14.62 6.07
N ARG A 20 4.84 -15.26 5.88
CA ARG A 20 6.00 -15.09 6.75
C ARG A 20 6.52 -13.64 6.76
N PHE A 21 6.36 -12.94 5.65
CA PHE A 21 6.83 -11.58 5.45
C PHE A 21 5.73 -10.73 4.81
N TYR A 22 5.70 -9.45 5.18
CA TYR A 22 4.76 -8.47 4.65
C TYR A 22 5.44 -7.10 4.58
N LEU A 23 4.80 -6.17 3.88
CA LEU A 23 5.26 -4.79 3.74
C LEU A 23 4.47 -3.88 4.67
N LEU A 24 5.18 -2.94 5.28
CA LEU A 24 4.57 -1.82 5.99
C LEU A 24 4.75 -0.56 5.16
N ALA A 25 3.65 0.02 4.68
CA ALA A 25 3.66 1.23 3.88
C ALA A 25 2.45 2.09 4.26
N VAL A 26 2.70 3.39 4.53
CA VAL A 26 1.66 4.37 4.85
C VAL A 26 0.81 3.92 6.04
N ASP A 27 1.49 3.48 7.10
CA ASP A 27 0.91 2.96 8.34
C ASP A 27 -0.07 1.78 8.15
N ARG A 28 0.05 1.04 7.04
CA ARG A 28 -0.80 -0.10 6.70
C ARG A 28 0.04 -1.31 6.30
N GLN A 29 -0.54 -2.49 6.49
CA GLN A 29 0.09 -3.77 6.13
C GLN A 29 -0.34 -4.23 4.73
N TRP A 30 0.59 -4.83 4.00
CA TRP A 30 0.37 -5.30 2.63
C TRP A 30 1.06 -6.64 2.40
N HIS A 31 0.41 -7.54 1.66
CA HIS A 31 1.14 -8.62 1.01
C HIS A 31 2.15 -8.04 0.01
N LEU A 32 3.24 -8.77 -0.26
CA LEU A 32 4.24 -8.38 -1.27
C LEU A 32 3.56 -8.04 -2.60
N GLY A 33 2.71 -8.93 -3.11
CA GLY A 33 2.00 -8.69 -4.38
C GLY A 33 0.84 -7.69 -4.29
N CYS A 34 0.44 -7.20 -3.12
CA CYS A 34 -0.70 -6.29 -2.97
C CYS A 34 -0.31 -4.82 -2.93
N LEU A 35 0.95 -4.49 -2.63
CA LEU A 35 1.42 -3.11 -2.68
C LEU A 35 1.70 -2.73 -4.15
N GLN A 36 0.70 -2.17 -4.81
CA GLN A 36 0.76 -1.80 -6.23
C GLN A 36 0.31 -0.36 -6.46
N CYS A 37 0.78 0.25 -7.55
CA CYS A 37 0.25 1.53 -8.01
C CYS A 37 -1.24 1.39 -8.36
N SER A 38 -2.08 2.26 -7.81
CA SER A 38 -3.52 2.28 -8.06
C SER A 38 -3.87 2.54 -9.53
N GLU A 39 -3.01 3.24 -10.27
CA GLU A 39 -3.18 3.50 -11.71
C GLU A 39 -2.63 2.37 -12.59
N CYS A 40 -1.30 2.21 -12.64
CA CYS A 40 -0.67 1.30 -13.59
C CYS A 40 -0.55 -0.15 -13.10
N LYS A 41 -0.95 -0.44 -11.85
CA LYS A 41 -0.80 -1.77 -11.21
C LYS A 41 0.63 -2.28 -11.12
N LEU A 42 1.62 -1.41 -11.32
CA LEU A 42 3.03 -1.72 -11.10
C LEU A 42 3.20 -2.16 -9.64
N SER A 43 3.85 -3.32 -9.45
CA SER A 43 4.22 -3.81 -8.13
C SER A 43 5.28 -2.91 -7.51
N LEU A 44 5.08 -2.56 -6.24
CA LEU A 44 5.93 -1.63 -5.50
C LEU A 44 6.67 -2.34 -4.35
N ASP A 45 6.59 -3.67 -4.27
CA ASP A 45 7.31 -4.48 -3.28
C ASP A 45 8.83 -4.45 -3.44
N THR A 46 9.30 -4.18 -4.66
CA THR A 46 10.72 -3.99 -4.97
C THR A 46 11.16 -2.53 -4.97
N GLU A 47 10.21 -1.60 -4.85
CA GLU A 47 10.50 -0.16 -4.89
C GLU A 47 10.84 0.35 -3.48
N VAL A 48 11.88 1.19 -3.38
CA VAL A 48 12.29 1.78 -2.08
C VAL A 48 11.25 2.78 -1.57
N THR A 49 10.49 3.39 -2.48
CA THR A 49 9.51 4.44 -2.14
C THR A 49 8.20 4.25 -2.89
N CYS A 50 7.09 4.43 -2.19
CA CYS A 50 5.77 4.62 -2.77
C CYS A 50 5.18 5.96 -2.28
N TYR A 51 4.15 6.45 -2.97
CA TYR A 51 3.51 7.72 -2.68
C TYR A 51 2.03 7.49 -2.39
N SER A 52 1.44 8.22 -1.46
CA SER A 52 0.01 8.09 -1.14
C SER A 52 -0.77 9.36 -1.37
N ARG A 53 -2.02 9.21 -1.81
CA ARG A 53 -2.97 10.31 -1.96
C ARG A 53 -4.40 9.79 -1.85
N HIS A 54 -5.23 10.44 -1.02
CA HIS A 54 -6.64 10.08 -0.79
C HIS A 54 -6.87 8.58 -0.49
N GLY A 55 -5.94 7.93 0.23
CA GLY A 55 -6.03 6.51 0.57
C GLY A 55 -5.52 5.54 -0.51
N ASN A 56 -5.17 6.04 -1.69
CA ASN A 56 -4.55 5.26 -2.77
C ASN A 56 -3.03 5.33 -2.71
N ILE A 57 -2.37 4.31 -3.26
CA ILE A 57 -0.91 4.20 -3.38
C ILE A 57 -0.53 4.34 -4.85
N TYR A 58 0.56 5.05 -5.12
CA TYR A 58 1.02 5.36 -6.47
C TYR A 58 2.53 5.12 -6.59
N CYS A 59 2.94 4.73 -7.80
CA CYS A 59 4.34 4.82 -8.19
C CYS A 59 4.73 6.30 -8.33
N LYS A 60 6.05 6.58 -8.34
CA LYS A 60 6.57 7.94 -8.53
C LYS A 60 5.95 8.61 -9.75
N HIS A 61 5.98 7.94 -10.91
CA HIS A 61 5.54 8.48 -12.18
C HIS A 61 4.07 8.96 -12.14
N ASP A 62 3.15 8.08 -11.73
CA ASP A 62 1.71 8.41 -11.72
C ASP A 62 1.37 9.41 -10.62
N TYR A 63 2.03 9.36 -9.47
CA TYR A 63 1.84 10.36 -8.42
C TYR A 63 2.17 11.78 -8.92
N TYR A 64 3.30 11.97 -9.58
CA TYR A 64 3.67 13.29 -10.12
C TYR A 64 2.74 13.75 -11.25
N ARG A 65 2.22 12.82 -12.08
CA ARG A 65 1.20 13.18 -13.07
C ARG A 65 -0.06 13.77 -12.43
N TYR A 66 -0.44 13.32 -11.23
CA TYR A 66 -1.59 13.87 -10.50
C TYR A 66 -1.31 15.17 -9.75
N VAL A 67 -0.07 15.42 -9.35
CA VAL A 67 0.31 16.61 -8.56
C VAL A 67 0.73 17.77 -9.46
N SER A 68 1.16 17.49 -10.69
CA SER A 68 1.55 18.50 -11.68
C SER A 68 0.39 19.01 -12.55
N LEU A 69 -0.85 18.61 -12.25
CA LEU A 69 -2.10 19.12 -12.83
C LEU A 69 -2.85 19.93 -11.78
#